data_AF-A0A2N5JLN5-F1
#
_entry.id   AF-A0A2N5JLN5-F1
#
_cell.length_a   1.000
_cell.length_b   1.000
_cell.length_c   1.000
_cell.angle_alpha   90.00
_cell.angle_beta   90.00
_cell.angle_gamma   90.00
#
_symmetry.space_group_name_H-M   'P 1'
#
loop_
_entity.id
_entity.type
_entity.pdbx_description
1 polymer ?
#
loop_
_entity_poly.entity_id
_entity_poly.type
_entity_poly.pdbx_seq_one_letter_code
_entity_poly.pdbx_strand_id
1 'polypeptide(L)' 'MPLELHRDHIYAGDCREVLNALPAQSVDLIFADPPYNLQLRGELWRPNMTKVDAVDDAWDQFA' A
#
# COMPACT_ATOMS: atom_id res chain seq x y z
N MET A 1 -9.74 1.32 -24.00
CA MET A 1 -10.05 2.74 -23.73
C MET A 1 -9.65 3.01 -22.29
N PRO A 2 -8.89 4.07 -21.99
CA PRO A 2 -8.55 4.39 -20.61
C PRO A 2 -9.81 4.76 -19.81
N LEU A 3 -9.78 4.52 -18.50
CA LEU A 3 -10.81 4.92 -17.53
C LEU A 3 -10.95 6.44 -17.50
N GLU A 4 -12.18 6.93 -17.26
CA GLU A 4 -12.39 8.34 -16.96
C GLU A 4 -11.97 8.66 -15.52
N LEU A 5 -11.24 9.77 -15.36
CA LEU A 5 -10.79 10.25 -14.06
C LEU A 5 -11.93 10.96 -13.33
N HIS A 6 -12.23 10.50 -12.12
CA HIS A 6 -13.18 11.13 -11.22
C HIS A 6 -12.45 11.72 -10.01
N ARG A 7 -12.87 12.90 -9.56
CA ARG A 7 -12.38 13.47 -8.29
C ARG A 7 -12.89 12.65 -7.11
N ASP A 8 -12.07 12.53 -6.07
CA ASP A 8 -12.43 11.87 -4.80
C ASP A 8 -12.97 10.45 -5.01
N HIS A 9 -12.30 9.66 -5.86
CA HIS A 9 -12.74 8.32 -6.24
C HIS A 9 -11.81 7.23 -5.70
N ILE A 10 -12.40 6.10 -5.30
CA ILE A 10 -11.68 4.92 -4.82
C ILE A 10 -11.77 3.82 -5.88
N TYR A 11 -10.63 3.45 -6.44
CA TYR A 11 -10.52 2.30 -7.33
C TYR A 11 -10.07 1.08 -6.52
N ALA A 12 -10.92 0.05 -6.42
CA ALA A 12 -10.59 -1.19 -5.72
C ALA A 12 -10.02 -2.23 -6.71
N GLY A 13 -8.87 -2.82 -6.39
CA GLY A 13 -8.22 -3.86 -7.20
C GLY A 13 -6.70 -3.89 -7.05
N ASP A 14 -6.03 -4.72 -7.85
CA ASP A 14 -4.57 -4.71 -7.97
C ASP A 14 -4.11 -3.39 -8.60
N CYS A 15 -3.20 -2.68 -7.93
CA CYS A 15 -2.77 -1.36 -8.37
C CYS A 15 -2.10 -1.39 -9.76
N ARG A 16 -1.46 -2.49 -10.16
CA ARG A 16 -0.83 -2.63 -11.48
C ARG A 16 -1.87 -2.67 -12.59
N GLU A 17 -3.01 -3.31 -12.34
CA GLU A 17 -4.10 -3.38 -13.31
C GLU A 17 -4.85 -2.05 -13.38
N VAL A 18 -5.18 -1.47 -12.21
CA VAL A 18 -5.90 -0.20 -12.10
C VAL A 18 -5.09 0.95 -12.71
N LEU A 19 -3.82 1.12 -12.31
CA LEU A 19 -2.98 2.22 -12.80
C LEU A 19 -2.75 2.13 -14.31
N ASN A 20 -2.62 0.93 -14.87
CA ASN A 20 -2.48 0.73 -16.32
C ASN A 20 -3.76 1.12 -17.11
N ALA A 21 -4.91 1.09 -16.47
CA ALA A 21 -6.17 1.49 -17.10
C ALA A 21 -6.42 3.01 -17.04
N LEU A 22 -5.68 3.77 -16.24
CA LEU A 22 -5.80 5.23 -16.19
C LEU A 22 -5.15 5.91 -17.41
N PRO A 23 -5.61 7.11 -17.83
CA PRO A 23 -4.96 7.86 -18.88
C PRO A 23 -3.52 8.23 -18.48
N ALA A 24 -2.58 8.19 -19.44
CA ALA A 24 -1.21 8.62 -19.20
C ALA A 24 -1.14 10.10 -18.82
N GLN A 25 -0.16 10.47 -17.99
CA GLN A 25 0.09 11.86 -17.57
C GLN A 25 -1.12 12.57 -16.93
N SER A 26 -1.97 11.80 -16.22
CA SER A 26 -3.22 12.30 -15.62
C SER A 26 -3.15 12.63 -14.12
N VAL A 27 -1.99 12.41 -13.49
CA VAL A 27 -1.81 12.58 -12.05
C VAL A 27 -0.62 13.50 -11.79
N ASP A 28 -0.84 14.55 -10.99
CA ASP A 28 0.18 15.55 -10.67
C ASP A 28 1.15 15.10 -9.57
N LEU A 29 0.66 14.32 -8.61
CA LEU A 29 1.42 13.84 -7.45
C LEU A 29 0.95 12.45 -7.05
N ILE A 30 1.91 11.57 -6.75
CA ILE A 30 1.64 10.23 -6.23
C ILE A 30 2.25 10.12 -4.84
N PHE A 31 1.44 9.66 -3.89
CA PHE A 31 1.92 9.16 -2.59
C PHE A 31 1.69 7.65 -2.57
N ALA A 32 2.73 6.89 -2.24
CA ALA A 32 2.67 5.43 -2.19
C ALA A 32 3.40 4.92 -0.95
N ASP A 33 2.72 4.05 -0.21
CA ASP A 33 3.26 3.32 0.93
C ASP A 33 3.19 1.81 0.61
N PRO A 34 4.12 1.27 -0.21
CA PRO A 34 4.09 -0.13 -0.58
C PRO A 34 4.57 -1.01 0.59
N PRO A 35 4.34 -2.32 0.56
CA PRO A 35 4.86 -3.20 1.60
C PRO A 35 6.40 -3.24 1.61
N TYR A 36 7.00 -3.16 2.79
CA TYR A 36 8.47 -3.01 2.94
C TYR A 36 9.25 -4.33 2.98
N ASN A 37 8.56 -5.48 3.06
CA ASN A 37 9.18 -6.81 3.15
C ASN A 37 10.34 -6.87 4.17
N LEU A 38 10.10 -6.42 5.41
CA LEU A 38 11.15 -6.24 6.41
C LEU A 38 11.80 -7.55 6.90
N GLN A 39 11.17 -8.70 6.65
CA GLN A 39 11.66 -10.04 7.02
C GLN A 39 12.10 -10.16 8.50
N LEU A 40 11.40 -9.46 9.39
CA LEU A 40 11.74 -9.43 10.81
C LEU A 40 11.60 -10.83 11.40
N ARG A 41 12.66 -11.31 12.06
CA ARG A 41 12.67 -12.59 12.75
C ARG A 41 12.62 -12.33 14.25
N GLY A 42 11.42 -12.27 14.81
CA GLY A 42 11.18 -12.09 16.24
C GLY A 42 10.42 -10.81 16.59
N GLU A 43 10.18 -10.62 17.89
CA GLU A 43 9.45 -9.47 18.40
C GLU A 43 10.34 -8.22 18.40
N LEU A 44 9.78 -7.09 17.96
CA LEU A 44 10.40 -5.78 18.13
C LEU A 44 9.97 -5.17 19.47
N TRP A 45 10.94 -4.60 20.18
CA TRP A 45 10.73 -3.88 21.44
C TRP A 45 11.11 -2.41 21.25
N ARG A 46 10.28 -1.52 21.79
CA ARG A 46 10.56 -0.08 21.83
C ARG A 46 11.57 0.23 22.95
N PRO A 47 12.24 1.39 22.93
CA PRO A 47 13.20 1.78 23.97
C PRO A 47 12.64 1.83 25.40
N ASN A 48 11.33 2.02 25.55
CA ASN A 48 10.62 1.99 26.83
C ASN A 48 10.19 0.56 27.25
N MET A 49 10.74 -0.48 26.62
CA MET A 49 10.44 -1.90 26.87
C MET A 49 8.98 -2.30 26.62
N THR A 50 8.24 -1.55 25.81
CA THR A 50 6.93 -2.02 25.31
C THR A 50 7.11 -2.75 23.98
N LYS A 51 6.32 -3.79 23.77
CA LYS A 51 6.30 -4.52 22.49
C LYS A 51 5.82 -3.59 21.37
N VAL A 52 6.43 -3.69 20.19
CA VAL A 52 5.93 -2.99 19.00
C VAL A 52 4.63 -3.66 18.57
N ASP A 53 3.58 -2.86 18.50
CA ASP A 53 2.32 -3.22 17.87
C ASP A 53 2.55 -3.20 16.35
N ALA A 54 2.78 -4.38 15.79
CA ALA A 54 3.02 -4.53 14.37
C ALA A 54 1.69 -4.45 13.64
N VAL A 55 1.73 -4.06 12.36
CA VAL A 55 0.59 -4.27 11.47
C VAL A 55 0.52 -5.77 11.20
N ASP A 56 -0.57 -6.41 11.60
CA ASP A 56 -0.78 -7.86 11.54
C ASP A 56 -2.06 -8.24 10.78
N ASP A 57 -2.61 -7.29 10.03
CA ASP A 57 -3.78 -7.48 9.20
C ASP A 57 -3.59 -8.64 8.22
N ALA A 58 -4.69 -9.31 7.86
CA ALA A 58 -4.65 -10.46 6.95
C ALA A 58 -4.07 -10.13 5.56
N TRP A 59 -4.12 -8.87 5.14
CA TRP A 59 -3.52 -8.41 3.89
C TRP A 59 -2.00 -8.14 4.01
N ASP A 60 -1.47 -8.09 5.24
CA ASP A 60 -0.05 -7.87 5.56
C ASP A 60 0.71 -9.20 5.80
N GLN A 61 0.11 -10.33 5.40
CA GLN A 61 0.75 -11.64 5.45
C GLN A 61 1.38 -12.02 4.09
N PHE A 62 2.67 -12.37 4.10
CA PHE A 62 3.35 -12.96 2.95
C PHE A 62 3.40 -14.49 3.09
N ALA A 63 3.12 -15.20 1.98
CA ALA A 63 3.16 -16.66 1.86
C ALA A 63 4.57 -17.23 1.71
#